data_AF-A0A820G6P7-F1
#
_entry.id   AF-A0A820G6P7-F1
#
_cell.length_a   1.000
_cell.length_b   1.000
_cell.length_c   1.000
_cell.angle_alpha   90.00
_cell.angle_beta   90.00
_cell.angle_gamma   90.00
#
_symmetry.space_group_name_H-M   'P 1'
#
loop_
_entity.id
_entity.type
_entity.pdbx_description
1 polymer ?
#
loop_
_entity_poly.entity_id
_entity_poly.type
_entity_poly.pdbx_seq_one_letter_code
_entity_poly.pdbx_strand_id
1 'polypeptide(L)'
;TDLAEHQQLLNEELLHITKDYDQFKQRINEQKQNPQNDALIKQIDQWERNSIEKIQEKAQNWREIVLKYSPTAINDIEMKLDDLSEQIKQIQKENDFNETKLNYLRNQLMTITEEFNNPPNISIEQDSRSFINEISFILSKKPKWDEWKQNAITVAGGNKQGQELNQLSGPMGIFIDKNKNLFIADYDNHRIVEWKYNAKEGQITAGGHGRGDRMDQLDHPTDVIVDQQNHSIIIADWGNRRVIQWLNQDQQILIDNIYCMGLA
;
A
#
# COMPACT_ATOMS: atom_id res chain seq x y z
N THR A 1 28.56 23.15 -59.00
CA THR A 1 27.57 22.50 -58.13
C THR A 1 26.23 22.60 -58.84
N ASP A 2 26.13 22.15 -60.08
CA ASP A 2 26.27 20.78 -60.63
C ASP A 2 24.97 19.97 -60.43
N LEU A 3 24.11 20.12 -61.43
CA LEU A 3 22.81 19.44 -61.55
C LEU A 3 22.94 17.92 -61.40
N ALA A 4 24.10 17.35 -61.76
CA ALA A 4 24.39 15.92 -61.66
C ALA A 4 24.53 15.46 -60.19
N GLU A 5 25.19 16.24 -59.33
CA GLU A 5 25.29 15.94 -57.90
C GLU A 5 23.91 15.98 -57.23
N HIS A 6 23.07 16.95 -57.60
CA HIS A 6 21.69 17.04 -57.09
C HIS A 6 20.83 15.87 -57.55
N GLN A 7 20.95 15.43 -58.82
CA GLN A 7 20.25 14.25 -59.33
C GLN A 7 20.71 12.96 -58.65
N GLN A 8 21.99 12.84 -58.30
CA GLN A 8 22.50 11.69 -57.56
C GLN A 8 21.89 11.62 -56.15
N LEU A 9 21.84 12.74 -55.43
CA LEU A 9 21.21 12.80 -54.11
C LEU A 9 19.72 12.44 -54.15
N LEU A 10 18.99 12.91 -55.15
CA LEU A 10 17.57 12.55 -55.34
C LEU A 10 17.38 11.05 -55.64
N ASN A 11 18.29 10.43 -56.39
CA ASN A 11 18.24 9.00 -56.65
C ASN A 11 18.56 8.17 -55.39
N GLU A 12 19.49 8.63 -54.56
CA GLU A 12 19.78 8.00 -53.26
C GLU A 12 18.57 8.09 -52.31
N GLU A 13 17.91 9.25 -52.25
CA GLU A 13 16.69 9.44 -51.46
C GLU A 13 15.55 8.55 -51.96
N LEU A 14 15.36 8.45 -53.28
CA LEU A 14 14.35 7.55 -53.87
C LEU A 14 14.65 6.08 -53.56
N LEU A 15 15.92 5.68 -53.54
CA LEU A 15 16.32 4.32 -53.17
C LEU A 15 15.99 4.03 -51.70
N HIS A 16 16.24 4.98 -50.81
CA HIS A 16 15.86 4.90 -49.40
C HIS A 16 14.34 4.74 -49.24
N ILE A 17 13.55 5.59 -49.90
CA ILE A 17 12.08 5.52 -49.88
C ILE A 17 11.59 4.16 -50.39
N THR A 18 12.21 3.63 -51.46
CA THR A 18 11.83 2.33 -52.04
C THR A 18 12.11 1.19 -51.06
N LYS A 19 13.26 1.22 -50.38
CA LYS A 19 13.61 0.23 -49.36
C LYS A 19 12.63 0.26 -48.19
N ASP A 20 12.27 1.45 -47.71
CA ASP A 20 11.33 1.62 -46.61
C ASP A 20 9.92 1.14 -47.02
N TYR A 21 9.50 1.42 -48.25
CA TYR A 21 8.24 0.90 -48.82
C TYR A 21 8.20 -0.63 -48.84
N ASP A 22 9.26 -1.28 -49.32
CA ASP A 22 9.31 -2.75 -49.40
C ASP A 22 9.30 -3.39 -48.00
N GLN A 23 10.03 -2.80 -47.05
CA GLN A 23 10.02 -3.22 -45.66
C GLN A 23 8.62 -3.08 -45.03
N PHE A 24 7.95 -1.96 -45.28
CA PHE A 24 6.59 -1.75 -44.78
C PHE A 24 5.61 -2.76 -45.37
N LYS A 25 5.67 -3.01 -46.68
CA LYS A 25 4.82 -3.98 -47.38
C LYS A 25 5.05 -5.41 -46.86
N GLN A 26 6.30 -5.76 -46.56
CA GLN A 26 6.65 -7.04 -45.94
C GLN A 26 6.00 -7.17 -44.55
N ARG A 27 6.12 -6.16 -43.68
CA ARG A 27 5.49 -6.18 -42.35
C ARG A 27 3.97 -6.35 -42.43
N ILE A 28 3.30 -5.69 -43.38
CA ILE A 28 1.86 -5.85 -43.61
C ILE A 28 1.50 -7.29 -44.01
N ASN A 29 2.30 -7.92 -44.89
CA ASN A 29 2.06 -9.30 -45.30
C ASN A 29 2.30 -10.30 -44.15
N GLU A 30 3.34 -10.09 -43.34
CA GLU A 30 3.62 -10.88 -42.15
C GLU A 30 2.47 -10.80 -41.13
N GLN A 31 1.93 -9.60 -40.88
CA GLN A 31 0.79 -9.40 -40.01
C GLN A 31 -0.50 -10.05 -40.55
N LYS A 32 -0.71 -10.04 -41.88
CA LYS A 32 -1.83 -10.76 -42.51
C LYS A 32 -1.73 -12.28 -42.38
N GLN A 33 -0.51 -12.82 -42.47
CA GLN A 33 -0.27 -14.26 -42.36
C GLN A 33 -0.34 -14.74 -40.91
N ASN A 34 0.02 -13.89 -39.95
CA ASN A 34 -0.10 -14.19 -38.53
C ASN A 34 -0.70 -13.00 -37.76
N PRO A 35 -2.05 -12.90 -37.68
CA PRO A 35 -2.73 -11.84 -36.96
C PRO A 35 -2.37 -11.76 -35.46
N GLN A 36 -1.86 -12.84 -34.86
CA GLN A 36 -1.38 -12.86 -33.47
C GLN A 36 -0.09 -12.06 -33.27
N ASN A 37 0.62 -11.72 -34.36
CA ASN A 37 1.80 -10.86 -34.29
C ASN A 37 1.48 -9.37 -34.23
N ASP A 38 0.20 -9.00 -34.37
CA ASP A 38 -0.29 -7.64 -34.25
C ASP A 38 0.09 -7.03 -32.89
N ALA A 39 0.60 -5.80 -32.92
CA ALA A 39 1.03 -5.10 -31.72
C ALA A 39 -0.12 -4.85 -30.72
N LEU A 40 -1.36 -4.69 -31.19
CA LEU A 40 -2.53 -4.54 -30.32
C LEU A 40 -2.91 -5.87 -29.66
N ILE A 41 -2.83 -6.98 -30.40
CA ILE A 41 -3.07 -8.31 -29.84
C ILE A 41 -2.04 -8.64 -28.77
N LYS A 42 -0.76 -8.36 -29.02
CA LYS A 42 0.31 -8.53 -28.02
C LYS A 42 0.08 -7.69 -26.75
N GLN A 43 -0.48 -6.49 -26.89
CA GLN A 43 -0.84 -5.65 -25.74
C GLN A 43 -2.00 -6.26 -24.94
N ILE A 44 -3.01 -6.80 -25.62
CA ILE A 44 -4.13 -7.52 -24.98
C ILE A 44 -3.62 -8.77 -24.25
N ASP A 45 -2.81 -9.60 -24.91
CA ASP A 45 -2.23 -10.80 -24.30
C ASP A 45 -1.36 -10.48 -23.09
N GLN A 46 -0.62 -9.37 -23.15
CA GLN A 46 0.19 -8.91 -22.02
C GLN A 46 -0.69 -8.42 -20.87
N TRP A 47 -1.76 -7.69 -21.16
CA TRP A 47 -2.73 -7.27 -20.16
C TRP A 47 -3.42 -8.47 -19.49
N GLU A 48 -3.80 -9.48 -20.28
CA GLU A 48 -4.40 -10.72 -19.78
C GLU A 48 -3.44 -11.46 -18.83
N ARG A 49 -2.20 -11.72 -19.27
CA ARG A 49 -1.17 -12.38 -18.44
C ARG A 49 -0.94 -11.64 -17.13
N ASN A 50 -0.71 -10.32 -17.20
CA ASN A 50 -0.46 -9.49 -16.02
C ASN A 50 -1.65 -9.52 -15.04
N SER A 51 -2.87 -9.56 -15.57
CA SER A 51 -4.08 -9.59 -14.74
C SER A 51 -4.25 -10.94 -14.04
N ILE A 52 -4.03 -12.03 -14.77
CA ILE A 52 -4.06 -13.40 -14.21
C ILE A 52 -2.99 -13.57 -13.14
N GLU A 53 -1.76 -13.11 -13.39
CA GLU A 53 -0.65 -13.19 -12.42
C GLU A 53 -1.00 -12.49 -11.10
N LYS A 54 -1.55 -11.27 -11.16
CA LYS A 54 -1.99 -10.53 -9.96
C LYS A 54 -3.08 -11.26 -9.19
N ILE A 55 -4.03 -11.88 -9.90
CA ILE A 55 -5.09 -12.68 -9.27
C ILE A 55 -4.48 -13.90 -8.56
N GLN A 56 -3.54 -14.59 -9.22
CA GLN A 56 -2.87 -15.76 -8.67
C GLN A 56 -2.03 -15.41 -7.45
N GLU A 57 -1.28 -14.31 -7.49
CA GLU A 57 -0.49 -13.80 -6.37
C GLU A 57 -1.37 -13.47 -5.15
N LYS A 58 -2.48 -12.74 -5.37
CA LYS A 58 -3.43 -12.42 -4.30
C LYS A 58 -4.08 -13.69 -3.71
N ALA A 59 -4.45 -14.65 -4.56
CA ALA A 59 -4.99 -15.93 -4.10
C ALA A 59 -3.95 -16.74 -3.30
N GLN A 60 -2.68 -16.71 -3.71
CA GLN A 60 -1.60 -17.38 -3.00
C GLN A 60 -1.36 -16.76 -1.62
N ASN A 61 -1.33 -15.43 -1.51
CA ASN A 61 -1.25 -14.73 -0.24
C ASN A 61 -2.40 -15.14 0.71
N TRP A 62 -3.64 -15.20 0.20
CA TRP A 62 -4.77 -15.67 1.01
C TRP A 62 -4.62 -17.11 1.48
N ARG A 63 -4.11 -18.02 0.63
CA ARG A 63 -3.81 -19.40 1.05
C ARG A 63 -2.78 -19.46 2.17
N GLU A 64 -1.72 -18.66 2.07
CA GLU A 64 -0.68 -18.60 3.10
C GLU A 64 -1.23 -18.08 4.42
N ILE A 65 -2.12 -17.08 4.38
CA ILE A 65 -2.80 -16.59 5.57
C ILE A 65 -3.66 -17.69 6.21
N VAL A 66 -4.46 -18.43 5.42
CA VAL A 66 -5.24 -19.57 5.93
C VAL A 66 -4.33 -20.61 6.60
N LEU A 67 -3.24 -21.00 5.93
CA LEU A 67 -2.30 -21.99 6.44
C LEU A 67 -1.60 -21.52 7.73
N LYS A 68 -1.37 -20.22 7.88
CA LYS A 68 -0.78 -19.63 9.08
C LYS A 68 -1.72 -19.68 10.30
N TYR A 69 -3.01 -19.41 10.12
CA TYR A 69 -3.97 -19.30 11.23
C TYR A 69 -4.75 -20.58 11.51
N SER A 70 -4.83 -21.50 10.56
CA SER A 70 -5.54 -22.78 10.71
C SER A 70 -5.01 -23.64 11.88
N PRO A 71 -3.69 -23.78 12.13
CA PRO A 71 -3.19 -24.57 13.27
C PRO A 71 -3.66 -24.05 14.63
N THR A 72 -3.74 -22.74 14.82
CA THR A 72 -4.22 -22.15 16.08
C THR A 72 -5.70 -22.47 16.30
N ALA A 73 -6.53 -22.38 15.26
CA ALA A 73 -7.94 -22.75 15.35
C ALA A 73 -8.12 -24.24 15.66
N ILE A 74 -7.30 -25.11 15.09
CA ILE A 74 -7.32 -26.55 15.38
C ILE A 74 -6.95 -26.82 16.84
N ASN A 75 -5.87 -26.21 17.35
CA ASN A 75 -5.47 -26.36 18.75
C ASN A 75 -6.56 -25.90 19.73
N ASP A 76 -7.26 -24.80 19.43
CA ASP A 76 -8.40 -24.32 20.24
C ASP A 76 -9.54 -25.36 20.28
N ILE A 77 -9.83 -26.02 19.15
CA ILE A 77 -10.82 -27.10 19.05
C ILE A 77 -10.37 -28.34 19.82
N GLU A 78 -9.10 -28.73 19.70
CA GLU A 78 -8.51 -29.87 20.42
C GLU A 78 -8.62 -29.66 21.94
N MET A 79 -8.26 -28.48 22.46
CA MET A 79 -8.40 -28.18 23.88
C MET A 79 -9.85 -28.28 24.37
N LYS A 80 -10.83 -27.82 23.58
CA LYS A 80 -12.26 -27.94 23.92
C LYS A 80 -12.73 -29.38 23.92
N LEU A 81 -12.23 -30.20 22.99
CA LEU A 81 -12.53 -31.63 22.95
C LEU A 81 -11.91 -32.38 24.13
N ASP A 82 -10.70 -32.01 24.55
CA ASP A 82 -10.04 -32.57 25.73
C ASP A 82 -10.83 -32.26 27.02
N ASP A 83 -11.29 -31.02 27.19
CA ASP A 83 -12.14 -30.63 28.33
C ASP A 83 -13.47 -31.40 28.34
N LEU A 84 -14.14 -31.51 27.18
CA LEU A 84 -15.36 -32.29 27.04
C LEU A 84 -15.14 -33.78 27.37
N SER A 85 -14.01 -34.34 26.93
CA SER A 85 -13.60 -35.71 27.21
C SER A 85 -13.43 -35.94 28.72
N GLU A 86 -12.82 -34.99 29.44
CA GLU A 86 -12.64 -35.09 30.88
C GLU A 86 -13.97 -34.98 31.64
N GLN A 87 -14.87 -34.08 31.22
CA GLN A 87 -16.22 -34.01 31.76
C GLN A 87 -16.99 -35.33 31.58
N ILE A 88 -16.88 -35.96 30.40
CA ILE A 88 -17.51 -37.26 30.13
C ILE A 88 -16.97 -38.34 31.06
N LYS A 89 -15.63 -38.43 31.22
CA LYS A 89 -15.00 -39.40 32.13
C LYS A 89 -15.43 -39.19 33.58
N GLN A 90 -15.53 -37.94 34.04
CA GLN A 90 -15.94 -37.64 35.41
C GLN A 90 -17.37 -38.09 35.68
N ILE A 91 -18.30 -37.78 34.76
CA ILE A 91 -19.70 -38.22 34.88
C ILE A 91 -19.79 -39.76 34.87
N GLN A 92 -18.98 -40.43 34.04
CA GLN A 92 -18.89 -41.89 34.03
C GLN A 92 -18.39 -42.48 35.34
N LYS A 93 -17.35 -41.89 35.92
CA LYS A 93 -16.76 -42.32 37.18
C LYS A 93 -17.71 -42.13 38.36
N GLU A 94 -18.45 -41.03 38.39
CA GLU A 94 -19.41 -40.71 39.45
C GLU A 94 -20.76 -41.39 39.26
N ASN A 95 -20.99 -41.98 38.08
CA ASN A 95 -22.27 -42.53 37.64
C ASN A 95 -23.41 -41.48 37.73
N ASP A 96 -23.08 -40.20 37.57
CA ASP A 96 -23.94 -39.04 37.82
C ASP A 96 -24.57 -38.53 36.50
N PHE A 97 -25.19 -39.47 35.77
CA PHE A 97 -25.85 -39.19 34.50
C PHE A 97 -27.30 -38.78 34.72
N ASN A 98 -27.69 -37.66 34.12
CA ASN A 98 -29.09 -37.27 34.00
C ASN A 98 -29.32 -36.55 32.66
N GLU A 99 -30.58 -36.40 32.27
CA GLU A 99 -30.96 -35.81 30.98
C GLU A 99 -30.40 -34.40 30.78
N THR A 100 -30.32 -33.60 31.84
CA THR A 100 -29.78 -32.24 31.79
C THR A 100 -28.28 -32.26 31.45
N LYS A 101 -27.49 -33.11 32.11
CA LYS A 101 -26.05 -33.25 31.85
C LYS A 101 -25.76 -33.81 30.46
N LEU A 102 -26.53 -34.80 30.02
CA LEU A 102 -26.38 -35.36 28.68
C LEU A 102 -26.71 -34.34 27.60
N ASN A 103 -27.75 -33.52 27.80
CA ASN A 103 -28.08 -32.43 26.88
C ASN A 103 -27.03 -31.32 26.90
N TYR A 104 -26.45 -31.01 28.06
CA TYR A 104 -25.33 -30.07 28.17
C TYR A 104 -24.12 -30.51 27.33
N LEU A 105 -23.70 -31.79 27.46
CA LEU A 105 -22.60 -32.34 26.68
C LEU A 105 -22.90 -32.35 25.17
N ARG A 106 -24.13 -32.70 24.77
CA ARG A 106 -24.55 -32.65 23.35
C ARG A 106 -24.48 -31.24 22.78
N ASN A 107 -24.94 -30.24 23.54
CA ASN A 107 -24.89 -28.85 23.11
C ASN A 107 -23.44 -28.36 22.98
N GLN A 108 -22.57 -28.70 23.93
CA GLN A 108 -21.12 -28.41 23.85
C GLN A 108 -20.49 -29.01 22.60
N LEU A 109 -20.75 -30.30 22.32
CA LEU A 109 -20.26 -30.97 21.12
C LEU A 109 -20.80 -30.36 19.82
N MET A 110 -22.08 -29.97 19.81
CA MET A 110 -22.71 -29.29 18.69
C MET A 110 -22.02 -27.94 18.42
N THR A 111 -21.76 -27.14 19.45
CA THR A 111 -21.03 -25.87 19.32
C THR A 111 -19.61 -26.07 18.81
N ILE A 112 -18.86 -27.05 19.33
CA ILE A 112 -17.51 -27.37 18.84
C ILE A 112 -17.55 -27.78 17.36
N THR A 113 -18.56 -28.56 16.96
CA THR A 113 -18.75 -29.00 15.57
C THR A 113 -19.09 -27.82 14.65
N GLU A 114 -19.92 -26.89 15.10
CA GLU A 114 -20.25 -25.66 14.36
C GLU A 114 -19.01 -24.78 14.19
N GLU A 115 -18.21 -24.60 15.24
CA GLU A 115 -16.96 -23.83 15.18
C GLU A 115 -15.90 -24.49 14.29
N PHE A 116 -15.83 -25.82 14.23
CA PHE A 116 -14.88 -26.50 13.34
C PHE A 116 -15.26 -26.32 11.86
N ASN A 117 -16.54 -26.44 11.54
CA ASN A 117 -17.03 -26.29 10.16
C ASN A 117 -17.08 -24.83 9.70
N ASN A 118 -17.36 -23.92 10.62
CA ASN A 118 -17.39 -22.48 10.40
C ASN A 118 -16.50 -21.80 11.44
N PRO A 119 -15.16 -21.83 11.25
CA PRO A 119 -14.23 -21.23 12.18
C PRO A 119 -14.61 -19.76 12.41
N PRO A 120 -14.91 -19.35 13.65
CA PRO A 120 -15.40 -18.01 13.96
C PRO A 120 -14.36 -16.91 13.70
N ASN A 121 -13.19 -17.26 13.16
CA ASN A 121 -12.06 -16.39 12.89
C ASN A 121 -11.68 -16.33 11.41
N ILE A 122 -12.34 -17.06 10.50
CA ILE A 122 -11.97 -17.09 9.09
C ILE A 122 -13.26 -17.10 8.25
N SER A 123 -13.52 -16.03 7.51
CA SER A 123 -14.54 -16.02 6.45
C SER A 123 -13.97 -15.51 5.13
N ILE A 124 -14.52 -16.04 4.04
CA ILE A 124 -14.21 -15.66 2.66
C ILE A 124 -15.44 -14.95 2.14
N GLU A 125 -15.30 -13.67 1.81
CA GLU A 125 -16.35 -12.90 1.14
C GLU A 125 -15.97 -12.67 -0.31
N GLN A 126 -16.95 -12.84 -1.20
CA GLN A 126 -16.80 -12.60 -2.62
C GLN A 126 -17.59 -11.36 -3.00
N ASP A 127 -16.90 -10.37 -3.57
CA ASP A 127 -17.49 -9.19 -4.14
C ASP A 127 -17.56 -9.32 -5.67
N SER A 128 -18.78 -9.22 -6.21
CA SER A 128 -19.07 -9.35 -7.64
C SER A 128 -19.33 -8.00 -8.33
N ARG A 129 -18.94 -6.87 -7.71
CA ARG A 129 -19.18 -5.52 -8.23
C ARG A 129 -18.31 -5.12 -9.43
N SER A 130 -17.30 -5.91 -9.78
CA SER A 130 -16.36 -5.62 -10.87
C SER A 130 -16.25 -6.79 -11.87
N PHE A 131 -15.56 -6.58 -12.99
CA PHE A 131 -15.29 -7.64 -13.98
C PHE A 131 -14.45 -8.80 -13.41
N ILE A 132 -13.71 -8.55 -12.32
CA ILE A 132 -13.04 -9.56 -11.51
C ILE A 132 -13.80 -9.69 -10.19
N ASN A 133 -14.20 -10.92 -9.87
CA ASN A 133 -14.73 -11.21 -8.55
C ASN A 133 -13.61 -11.11 -7.53
N GLU A 134 -13.73 -10.18 -6.59
CA GLU A 134 -12.72 -9.98 -5.55
C GLU A 134 -13.05 -10.87 -4.36
N ILE A 135 -12.07 -11.68 -3.94
CA ILE A 135 -12.16 -12.41 -2.69
C ILE A 135 -11.44 -11.62 -1.61
N SER A 136 -12.14 -11.39 -0.49
CA SER A 136 -11.58 -10.83 0.73
C SER A 136 -11.58 -11.86 1.84
N PHE A 137 -10.52 -11.80 2.64
CA PHE A 137 -10.34 -12.66 3.80
C PHE A 137 -10.62 -11.86 5.05
N ILE A 138 -11.58 -12.29 5.84
CA ILE A 138 -11.94 -11.61 7.09
C ILE A 138 -11.50 -12.51 8.24
N LEU A 139 -10.54 -12.01 9.01
CA LEU A 139 -10.24 -12.56 10.33
C LEU A 139 -11.28 -12.00 11.31
N SER A 140 -12.31 -12.79 11.64
CA SER A 140 -13.45 -12.36 12.46
C SER A 140 -13.20 -12.41 13.98
N LYS A 141 -12.09 -13.03 14.42
CA LYS A 141 -11.31 -12.39 15.49
C LYS A 141 -10.65 -11.21 14.80
N LYS A 142 -11.31 -10.05 14.83
CA LYS A 142 -10.56 -8.79 14.81
C LYS A 142 -9.35 -9.10 15.69
N PRO A 143 -8.10 -8.82 15.27
CA PRO A 143 -7.11 -8.66 16.31
C PRO A 143 -7.81 -7.78 17.35
N LYS A 144 -7.70 -8.13 18.64
CA LYS A 144 -7.54 -7.00 19.54
C LYS A 144 -6.36 -6.26 18.90
N TRP A 145 -6.65 -5.30 18.02
CA TRP A 145 -5.85 -4.11 17.88
C TRP A 145 -5.63 -3.81 19.34
N ASP A 146 -4.44 -4.11 19.86
CA ASP A 146 -4.11 -3.87 21.26
C ASP A 146 -4.76 -2.54 21.59
N GLU A 147 -5.87 -2.57 22.34
CA GLU A 147 -6.94 -1.56 22.30
C GLU A 147 -6.34 -0.18 22.14
N TRP A 148 -6.17 0.33 20.91
CA TRP A 148 -5.27 1.46 20.59
C TRP A 148 -4.38 1.85 21.77
N LYS A 149 -3.47 0.94 22.19
CA LYS A 149 -2.91 0.86 23.55
C LYS A 149 -3.45 1.99 24.45
N GLN A 150 -4.50 1.78 25.27
CA GLN A 150 -5.28 2.85 25.95
C GLN A 150 -4.45 3.99 26.60
N ASN A 151 -3.15 3.78 26.77
CA ASN A 151 -2.08 4.74 26.98
C ASN A 151 -1.48 5.40 25.69
N ALA A 152 -2.26 5.69 24.64
CA ALA A 152 -1.75 6.44 23.50
C ALA A 152 -1.23 7.80 23.99
N ILE A 153 0.02 8.11 23.70
CA ILE A 153 0.64 9.36 24.11
C ILE A 153 0.76 10.29 22.90
N THR A 154 0.52 11.58 23.13
CA THR A 154 0.90 12.61 22.17
C THR A 154 2.43 12.65 22.08
N VAL A 155 2.97 12.32 20.91
CA VAL A 155 4.42 12.35 20.64
C VAL A 155 4.88 13.65 19.98
N ALA A 156 3.94 14.39 19.38
CA ALA A 156 4.16 15.68 18.74
C ALA A 156 2.86 16.51 18.81
N GLY A 157 3.00 17.82 19.00
CA GLY A 157 1.88 18.75 19.17
C GLY A 157 1.18 18.61 20.53
N GLY A 158 -0.15 18.68 20.52
CA GLY A 158 -1.00 18.58 21.73
C GLY A 158 -1.19 19.88 22.52
N ASN A 159 -0.48 20.96 22.17
CA ASN A 159 -0.56 22.25 22.87
C ASN A 159 -1.48 23.26 22.17
N LYS A 160 -2.61 22.78 21.64
CA LYS A 160 -3.55 23.51 20.76
C LYS A 160 -2.96 23.82 19.38
N GLN A 161 -3.83 24.21 18.46
CA GLN A 161 -3.45 24.70 17.13
C GLN A 161 -2.69 26.02 17.24
N GLY A 162 -1.57 26.14 16.53
CA GLY A 162 -0.76 27.37 16.52
C GLY A 162 0.59 27.19 15.83
N GLN A 163 1.44 28.22 15.91
CA GLN A 163 2.71 28.33 15.17
C GLN A 163 3.96 28.09 16.04
N GLU A 164 3.80 27.97 17.36
CA GLU A 164 4.92 27.69 18.26
C GLU A 164 5.55 26.31 17.96
N LEU A 165 6.79 26.08 18.40
CA LEU A 165 7.52 24.84 18.12
C LEU A 165 6.91 23.61 18.82
N ASN A 166 6.12 23.82 19.86
CA ASN A 166 5.36 22.77 20.54
C ASN A 166 3.90 22.64 20.03
N GLN A 167 3.55 23.34 18.94
CA GLN A 167 2.23 23.38 18.32
C GLN A 167 2.30 22.98 16.84
N LEU A 168 1.16 22.56 16.29
CA LEU A 168 0.96 22.21 14.88
C LEU A 168 -0.36 22.82 14.40
N SER A 169 -0.51 23.05 13.09
CA SER A 169 -1.74 23.51 12.47
C SER A 169 -2.03 22.71 11.19
N GLY A 170 -3.09 21.89 11.26
CA GLY A 170 -3.55 21.07 10.14
C GLY A 170 -2.52 20.07 9.57
N PRO A 171 -1.67 19.40 10.37
CA PRO A 171 -0.63 18.54 9.82
C PRO A 171 -1.21 17.43 8.92
N MET A 172 -0.62 17.21 7.74
CA MET A 172 -1.16 16.27 6.73
C MET A 172 -0.34 15.00 6.54
N GLY A 173 0.97 15.12 6.37
CA GLY A 173 1.88 14.01 6.11
C GLY A 173 2.88 13.80 7.24
N ILE A 174 3.26 12.55 7.48
CA ILE A 174 4.29 12.19 8.45
C ILE A 174 5.27 11.15 7.89
N PHE A 175 6.53 11.28 8.29
CA PHE A 175 7.56 10.26 8.05
C PHE A 175 8.30 9.95 9.34
N ILE A 176 8.59 8.68 9.58
CA ILE A 176 9.32 8.20 10.75
C ILE A 176 10.67 7.63 10.30
N ASP A 177 11.76 8.19 10.79
CA ASP A 177 13.09 7.67 10.50
C ASP A 177 13.44 6.44 11.37
N LYS A 178 14.59 5.82 11.11
CA LYS A 178 15.06 4.64 11.87
C LYS A 178 15.37 4.93 13.35
N ASN A 179 15.56 6.20 13.69
CA ASN A 179 15.81 6.68 15.06
C ASN A 179 14.52 7.09 15.77
N LYS A 180 13.35 6.90 15.14
CA LYS A 180 12.03 7.32 15.63
C LYS A 180 11.86 8.85 15.70
N ASN A 181 12.64 9.61 14.93
CA ASN A 181 12.36 11.02 14.71
C ASN A 181 11.18 11.13 13.73
N LEU A 182 10.27 12.05 14.04
CA LEU A 182 9.05 12.27 13.29
C LEU A 182 9.17 13.54 12.47
N PHE A 183 9.07 13.45 11.15
CA PHE A 183 9.00 14.58 10.25
C PHE A 183 7.54 14.81 9.90
N ILE A 184 7.07 16.03 10.09
CA ILE A 184 5.65 16.38 9.96
C ILE A 184 5.52 17.52 8.94
N ALA A 185 4.67 17.31 7.94
CA ALA A 185 4.20 18.37 7.07
C ALA A 185 3.13 19.20 7.79
N ASP A 186 3.56 20.32 8.38
CA ASP A 186 2.72 21.24 9.16
C ASP A 186 2.05 22.23 8.20
N TYR A 187 1.01 21.73 7.54
CA TYR A 187 0.37 22.27 6.33
C TYR A 187 0.02 23.76 6.43
N ASP A 188 -0.77 24.17 7.44
CA ASP A 188 -1.22 25.57 7.57
C ASP A 188 -0.11 26.50 8.07
N ASN A 189 0.95 25.94 8.66
CA ASN A 189 2.12 26.69 9.11
C ASN A 189 3.22 26.76 8.04
N HIS A 190 3.02 26.12 6.89
CA HIS A 190 3.92 26.17 5.73
C HIS A 190 5.37 25.81 6.07
N ARG A 191 5.53 24.71 6.80
CA ARG A 191 6.82 24.23 7.28
C ARG A 191 6.85 22.71 7.41
N ILE A 192 8.05 22.16 7.42
CA ILE A 192 8.31 20.80 7.91
C ILE A 192 8.94 20.91 9.29
N VAL A 193 8.42 20.12 10.23
CA VAL A 193 8.92 20.06 11.60
C VAL A 193 9.45 18.67 11.89
N GLU A 194 10.69 18.57 12.39
CA GLU A 194 11.24 17.35 12.97
C GLU A 194 10.97 17.33 14.48
N TRP A 195 10.40 16.23 14.97
CA TRP A 195 10.19 15.96 16.37
C TRP A 195 11.04 14.75 16.77
N LYS A 196 12.09 14.99 17.55
CA LYS A 196 12.93 13.91 18.07
C LYS A 196 12.15 13.05 19.06
N TYR A 197 12.52 11.77 19.15
CA TYR A 197 11.87 10.86 20.09
C TYR A 197 11.89 11.43 21.53
N ASN A 198 10.71 11.58 22.14
CA ASN A 198 10.47 12.19 23.46
C ASN A 198 10.78 13.69 23.61
N ALA A 199 10.98 14.43 22.52
CA ALA A 199 11.11 15.89 22.60
C ALA A 199 9.78 16.55 23.00
N LYS A 200 9.85 17.73 23.63
CA LYS A 200 8.66 18.52 24.01
C LYS A 200 8.23 19.53 22.95
N GLU A 201 9.10 19.82 22.01
CA GLU A 201 8.92 20.74 20.91
C GLU A 201 9.68 20.20 19.70
N GLY A 202 9.21 20.56 18.51
CA GLY A 202 9.87 20.24 17.26
C GLY A 202 10.92 21.28 16.87
N GLN A 203 11.63 20.98 15.80
CA GLN A 203 12.59 21.86 15.15
C GLN A 203 12.18 22.02 13.68
N ILE A 204 12.15 23.25 13.18
CA ILE A 204 11.87 23.49 11.76
C ILE A 204 13.04 22.97 10.93
N THR A 205 12.76 22.09 9.97
CA THR A 205 13.77 21.51 9.06
C THR A 205 13.65 22.04 7.64
N ALA A 206 12.47 22.52 7.23
CA ALA A 206 12.25 23.25 5.98
C ALA A 206 11.07 24.22 6.10
N GLY A 207 11.08 25.24 5.26
CA GLY A 207 10.10 26.34 5.30
C GLY A 207 10.21 27.17 6.59
N GLY A 208 9.07 27.65 7.10
CA GLY A 208 9.01 28.47 8.32
C GLY A 208 9.31 29.96 8.11
N HIS A 209 9.62 30.38 6.88
CA HIS A 209 9.79 31.79 6.50
C HIS A 209 8.49 32.43 5.98
N GLY A 210 7.35 31.94 6.46
CA GLY A 210 6.02 32.28 5.95
C GLY A 210 5.69 31.59 4.63
N ARG A 211 4.42 31.73 4.23
CA ARG A 211 3.89 31.23 2.96
C ARG A 211 4.61 31.88 1.78
N GLY A 212 5.00 31.09 0.78
CA GLY A 212 5.49 31.61 -0.49
C GLY A 212 6.19 30.57 -1.35
N ASP A 213 6.70 31.01 -2.50
CA ASP A 213 7.25 30.16 -3.57
C ASP A 213 8.77 30.24 -3.72
N ARG A 214 9.44 31.04 -2.88
CA ARG A 214 10.91 31.07 -2.82
C ARG A 214 11.48 29.68 -2.48
N MET A 215 12.76 29.48 -2.78
CA MET A 215 13.44 28.21 -2.50
C MET A 215 13.47 27.87 -1.00
N ASP A 216 13.46 28.87 -0.12
CA ASP A 216 13.46 28.72 1.33
C ASP A 216 12.05 28.79 1.97
N GLN A 217 11.00 28.82 1.14
CA GLN A 217 9.59 28.87 1.55
C GLN A 217 8.81 27.66 1.04
N LEU A 218 7.69 27.39 1.71
CA LEU A 218 6.71 26.39 1.33
C LEU A 218 5.33 27.06 1.22
N ASP A 219 4.43 26.41 0.49
CA ASP A 219 3.02 26.75 0.45
C ASP A 219 2.20 25.46 0.63
N HIS A 220 1.62 25.29 1.82
CA HIS A 220 0.75 24.15 2.17
C HIS A 220 1.39 22.77 1.86
N PRO A 221 2.53 22.41 2.47
CA PRO A 221 3.17 21.12 2.22
C PRO A 221 2.26 19.98 2.69
N THR A 222 2.07 18.97 1.84
CA THR A 222 1.14 17.86 2.09
C THR A 222 1.83 16.61 2.61
N ASP A 223 3.08 16.39 2.20
CA ASP A 223 3.83 15.19 2.55
C ASP A 223 5.35 15.43 2.57
N VAL A 224 6.07 14.55 3.27
CA VAL A 224 7.52 14.59 3.43
C VAL A 224 8.10 13.17 3.50
N ILE A 225 9.21 12.93 2.81
CA ILE A 225 10.04 11.73 2.98
C ILE A 225 11.49 12.13 3.22
N VAL A 226 12.23 11.29 3.96
CA VAL A 226 13.65 11.53 4.25
C VAL A 226 14.49 10.54 3.46
N ASP A 227 15.39 11.06 2.64
CA ASP A 227 16.48 10.30 2.04
C ASP A 227 17.65 10.26 3.03
N GLN A 228 17.74 9.15 3.78
CA GLN A 228 18.79 8.95 4.77
C GLN A 228 20.19 8.79 4.18
N GLN A 229 20.33 8.42 2.90
CA GLN A 229 21.63 8.23 2.27
C GLN A 229 22.25 9.58 1.92
N ASN A 230 21.43 10.48 1.38
CA ASN A 230 21.87 11.81 0.95
C ASN A 230 21.65 12.89 2.01
N HIS A 231 21.13 12.55 3.19
CA HIS A 231 20.79 13.50 4.25
C HIS A 231 19.89 14.65 3.78
N SER A 232 18.94 14.34 2.90
CA SER A 232 18.00 15.30 2.33
C SER A 232 16.56 14.94 2.67
N ILE A 233 15.67 15.92 2.64
CA ILE A 233 14.23 15.69 2.71
C ILE A 233 13.57 16.08 1.40
N ILE A 234 12.61 15.29 0.96
CA ILE A 234 11.81 15.55 -0.23
C ILE A 234 10.41 15.89 0.22
N ILE A 235 9.86 16.98 -0.30
CA ILE A 235 8.62 17.58 0.19
C ILE A 235 7.66 17.76 -0.98
N ALA A 236 6.40 17.35 -0.78
CA ALA A 236 5.29 17.67 -1.67
C ALA A 236 4.79 19.07 -1.30
N ASP A 237 5.31 20.08 -2.00
CA ASP A 237 5.00 21.49 -1.78
C ASP A 237 3.77 21.88 -2.62
N TRP A 238 2.61 21.37 -2.19
CA TRP A 238 1.38 21.30 -2.97
C TRP A 238 0.90 22.67 -3.48
N GLY A 239 0.92 23.71 -2.64
CA GLY A 239 0.49 25.05 -3.02
C GLY A 239 1.38 25.70 -4.09
N ASN A 240 2.68 25.36 -4.08
CA ASN A 240 3.64 25.79 -5.10
C ASN A 240 3.69 24.86 -6.32
N ARG A 241 2.89 23.78 -6.33
CA ARG A 241 2.80 22.80 -7.41
C ARG A 241 4.16 22.20 -7.79
N ARG A 242 4.95 21.84 -6.79
CA ARG A 242 6.30 21.29 -6.97
C ARG A 242 6.61 20.18 -5.96
N VAL A 243 7.58 19.35 -6.32
CA VAL A 243 8.29 18.49 -5.39
C VAL A 243 9.69 19.04 -5.25
N ILE A 244 10.07 19.40 -4.02
CA ILE A 244 11.32 20.07 -3.71
C ILE A 244 12.16 19.21 -2.77
N GLN A 245 13.45 19.12 -3.07
CA GLN A 245 14.45 18.50 -2.21
C GLN A 245 15.16 19.59 -1.41
N TRP A 246 15.23 19.40 -0.10
CA TRP A 246 15.99 20.22 0.84
C TRP A 246 17.23 19.44 1.30
N LEU A 247 18.41 19.99 1.02
CA LEU A 247 19.71 19.44 1.42
C LEU A 247 20.47 20.54 2.18
N ASN A 248 20.44 20.52 3.51
CA ASN A 248 20.99 21.59 4.33
C ASN A 248 20.44 22.98 3.92
N GLN A 249 21.31 23.89 3.45
CA GLN A 249 20.96 25.23 2.97
C GLN A 249 20.70 25.27 1.46
N ASP A 250 20.90 24.18 0.72
CA ASP A 250 20.65 24.10 -0.71
C ASP A 250 19.28 23.46 -0.97
N GLN A 251 18.52 24.04 -1.89
CA GLN A 251 17.24 23.50 -2.33
C GLN A 251 17.22 23.29 -3.82
N GLN A 252 16.61 22.18 -4.23
CA GLN A 252 16.46 21.82 -5.63
C GLN A 252 15.02 21.41 -5.90
N ILE A 253 14.42 22.00 -6.93
CA ILE A 253 13.14 21.53 -7.45
C ILE A 253 13.41 20.24 -8.23
N LEU A 254 12.79 19.14 -7.81
CA LEU A 254 12.88 17.84 -8.48
C LEU A 254 11.85 17.73 -9.60
N ILE A 255 10.63 18.22 -9.32
CA ILE A 255 9.50 18.19 -10.25
C ILE A 255 8.72 19.49 -10.08
N ASP A 256 8.30 20.12 -11.18
CA ASP A 256 7.47 21.31 -11.18
C ASP A 256 6.13 21.09 -11.91
N ASN A 257 5.23 22.06 -11.79
CA ASN A 257 3.92 22.08 -12.46
C ASN A 257 3.01 20.87 -12.16
N ILE A 258 3.08 20.32 -10.94
CA ILE A 258 2.25 19.20 -10.50
C ILE A 258 1.61 19.46 -9.12
N TYR A 259 0.36 19.03 -8.95
CA TYR A 259 -0.25 18.93 -7.62
C TYR A 259 0.10 17.58 -7.00
N CYS A 260 1.09 17.55 -6.13
CA CYS A 260 1.50 16.35 -5.41
C CYS A 260 0.84 16.33 -4.02
N MET A 261 0.04 15.30 -3.72
CA MET A 261 -0.58 15.12 -2.39
C MET A 261 0.15 14.10 -1.51
N GLY A 262 1.03 13.28 -2.07
CA GLY A 262 1.75 12.22 -1.37
C GLY A 262 2.98 11.78 -2.14
N LEU A 263 4.02 11.34 -1.42
CA LEU A 263 5.32 10.95 -1.93
C LEU A 263 5.61 9.43 -1.80
N ALA A 264 4.68 8.68 -1.19
CA ALA A 264 4.78 7.23 -0.92
C ALA A 264 3.78 6.42 -1.75
#